data_AF-A0AAX0B838-F1
#
_entry.id   AF-A0AAX0B838-F1
#
_cell.length_a   1.000
_cell.length_b   1.000
_cell.length_c   1.000
_cell.angle_alpha   90.00
_cell.angle_beta   90.00
_cell.angle_gamma   90.00
#
_symmetry.space_group_name_H-M   'P 1'
#
loop_
_entity.id
_entity.type
_entity.pdbx_description
1 polymer ?
#
loop_
_entity_poly.entity_id
_entity_poly.type
_entity_poly.pdbx_seq_one_letter_code
_entity_poly.pdbx_strand_id
1 'polypeptide(L)'
;MKDDFISYENLRISTYEVKSIKEMYIQNCLNNHVTLNLTCILDDEMRDSCVQSTDERTPIEVFYEKEGSHFSLFNGIITNIKISVINYVYTLFIEAKSLDYTMDIEKKKRDFQNINMTTHELIGEVMKSYPNANYNINIPNEPIGEFILQYNETDYEFLKRIVSRYNESLISEMELKDIHLYFGAPEIHVEPKTKIINYTVSKAVEEYNDVKNNDAPEVLETDFITYKIRTQEILNLGENFDFNGRQFYISKATYSMEGGNLENIYELRSKGGLRSKRLYNMNVIGISINGSILEVQRDKVKVQLEISSNTDISTAYWFPYATVAASPDGGGWYCMPEVGEKIRLNCPTKDESKAFVVNAIGTNKGKSGAEAENDRMSNPDNKSLQTSSGQEVKFTPNGVVIACSGGQASINLNNDGTVDVVGQKNINIACANNLSLRAENEMTISAAQSVDILSESGSNLILSEGDEILVNGTRVQNNG
;
A
#
# COMPACT_ATOMS: atom_id res chain seq x y z
N MET A 1 -26.15 -1.66 -53.94
CA MET A 1 -25.89 -1.43 -52.51
C MET A 1 -24.76 -0.42 -52.47
N LYS A 2 -24.97 0.75 -51.86
CA LYS A 2 -23.83 1.64 -51.60
C LYS A 2 -22.99 0.92 -50.55
N ASP A 3 -21.73 0.69 -50.86
CA ASP A 3 -20.78 0.06 -49.96
C ASP A 3 -20.66 0.92 -48.70
N ASP A 4 -21.03 0.34 -47.54
CA ASP A 4 -21.15 1.04 -46.26
C ASP A 4 -19.80 1.14 -45.53
N PHE A 5 -18.70 0.99 -46.26
CA PHE A 5 -17.34 0.80 -45.72
C PHE A 5 -16.64 2.13 -45.46
N ILE A 6 -15.82 2.15 -44.42
CA ILE A 6 -14.99 3.31 -44.08
C ILE A 6 -13.70 3.21 -44.89
N SER A 7 -13.60 4.03 -45.93
CA SER A 7 -12.39 4.18 -46.76
C SER A 7 -11.37 5.09 -46.09
N TYR A 8 -10.09 4.88 -46.38
CA TYR A 8 -8.99 5.76 -45.96
C TYR A 8 -9.23 7.24 -46.34
N GLU A 9 -9.98 7.49 -47.41
CA GLU A 9 -10.32 8.83 -47.90
C GLU A 9 -11.19 9.63 -46.93
N ASN A 10 -11.87 8.94 -46.00
CA ASN A 10 -12.72 9.56 -44.99
C ASN A 10 -12.03 9.72 -43.64
N LEU A 11 -10.85 9.10 -43.43
CA LEU A 11 -10.12 9.17 -42.17
C LEU A 11 -9.31 10.46 -42.05
N ARG A 12 -9.36 11.07 -40.86
CA ARG A 12 -8.68 12.32 -40.53
C ARG A 12 -8.08 12.23 -39.13
N ILE A 13 -7.13 13.12 -38.86
CA ILE A 13 -6.65 13.39 -37.51
C ILE A 13 -6.83 14.87 -37.18
N SER A 14 -7.09 15.19 -35.91
CA SER A 14 -7.32 16.58 -35.48
C SER A 14 -6.04 17.34 -35.14
N THR A 15 -4.94 16.63 -34.81
CA THR A 15 -3.72 17.25 -34.25
C THR A 15 -2.85 17.94 -35.27
N TYR A 16 -2.70 17.35 -36.46
CA TYR A 16 -1.85 17.88 -37.52
C TYR A 16 -2.57 17.82 -38.85
N GLU A 17 -2.30 18.81 -39.69
CA GLU A 17 -2.74 18.78 -41.08
C GLU A 17 -1.89 17.77 -41.85
N VAL A 18 -2.52 16.67 -42.27
CA VAL A 18 -1.88 15.59 -43.03
C VAL A 18 -2.53 15.46 -44.40
N LYS A 19 -1.73 15.16 -45.42
CA LYS A 19 -2.21 14.97 -46.79
C LYS A 19 -3.01 13.67 -46.93
N SER A 20 -2.53 12.60 -46.30
CA SER A 20 -3.24 11.32 -46.24
C SER A 20 -2.72 10.43 -45.12
N ILE A 21 -3.59 9.56 -44.63
CA ILE A 21 -3.24 8.45 -43.74
C ILE A 21 -2.93 7.23 -44.62
N LYS A 22 -1.73 6.65 -44.49
CA LYS A 22 -1.30 5.45 -45.21
C LYS A 22 -1.63 4.18 -44.44
N GLU A 23 -1.32 4.18 -43.15
CA GLU A 23 -1.50 3.03 -42.28
C GLU A 23 -2.08 3.52 -40.96
N MET A 24 -3.03 2.76 -40.44
CA MET A 24 -3.58 2.92 -39.11
C MET A 24 -3.70 1.54 -38.50
N TYR A 25 -3.30 1.43 -37.24
CA TYR A 25 -3.47 0.23 -36.44
C TYR A 25 -3.84 0.64 -35.02
N ILE A 26 -5.05 0.30 -34.59
CA ILE A 26 -5.53 0.48 -33.23
C ILE A 26 -5.69 -0.90 -32.59
N GLN A 27 -5.24 -1.06 -31.35
CA GLN A 27 -5.43 -2.28 -30.59
C GLN A 27 -5.99 -1.98 -29.20
N ASN A 28 -7.10 -2.63 -28.87
CA ASN A 28 -7.72 -2.60 -27.55
C ASN A 28 -7.75 -4.02 -26.95
N CYS A 29 -7.26 -4.18 -25.73
CA CYS A 29 -7.17 -5.46 -25.02
C CYS A 29 -7.53 -5.25 -23.55
N LEU A 30 -8.08 -6.28 -22.91
CA LEU A 30 -8.36 -6.26 -21.47
C LEU A 30 -7.10 -5.89 -20.67
N ASN A 31 -7.25 -5.06 -19.64
CA ASN A 31 -6.17 -4.64 -18.75
C ASN A 31 -5.01 -3.90 -19.44
N ASN A 32 -5.22 -3.31 -20.61
CA ASN A 32 -4.23 -2.51 -21.33
C ASN A 32 -4.86 -1.21 -21.82
N HIS A 33 -4.05 -0.14 -21.89
CA HIS A 33 -4.43 1.05 -22.63
C HIS A 33 -4.64 0.71 -24.11
N VAL A 34 -5.55 1.42 -24.76
CA VAL A 34 -5.70 1.33 -26.21
C VAL A 34 -4.50 1.98 -26.86
N THR A 35 -3.88 1.32 -27.83
CA THR A 35 -2.71 1.84 -28.55
C THR A 35 -3.05 2.14 -30.00
N LEU A 36 -2.59 3.28 -30.50
CA LEU A 36 -2.67 3.69 -31.90
C LEU A 36 -1.25 3.74 -32.49
N ASN A 37 -1.08 3.17 -33.68
CA ASN A 37 0.05 3.42 -34.57
C ASN A 37 -0.49 4.00 -35.88
N LEU A 38 0.06 5.13 -36.30
CA LEU A 38 -0.38 5.85 -37.48
C LEU A 38 0.81 6.23 -38.36
N THR A 39 0.68 6.01 -39.67
CA THR A 39 1.63 6.47 -40.69
C THR A 39 0.91 7.44 -41.62
N CYS A 40 1.36 8.69 -41.66
CA CYS A 40 0.78 9.77 -42.47
C CYS A 40 1.78 10.34 -43.47
N ILE A 41 1.27 10.91 -44.56
CA ILE A 41 2.04 11.78 -45.46
C ILE A 41 1.79 13.24 -45.10
N LEU A 42 2.86 13.99 -44.93
CA LEU A 42 2.81 15.44 -44.71
C LEU A 42 2.90 16.21 -46.02
N ASP A 43 2.43 17.45 -46.01
CA ASP A 43 2.76 18.41 -47.06
C ASP A 43 4.20 18.93 -46.86
N ASP A 44 4.87 19.30 -47.95
CA ASP A 44 6.30 19.66 -47.98
C ASP A 44 6.61 20.90 -47.12
N GLU A 45 5.59 21.68 -46.79
CA GLU A 45 5.65 22.88 -45.95
C GLU A 45 5.79 22.57 -44.44
N MET A 46 5.36 21.40 -43.97
CA MET A 46 5.23 21.08 -42.54
C MET A 46 6.54 20.59 -41.87
N ARG A 47 7.58 20.24 -42.65
CA ARG A 47 8.93 19.79 -42.22
C ARG A 47 8.97 19.15 -40.83
N ASP A 48 9.69 19.74 -39.87
CA ASP A 48 9.91 19.22 -38.51
C ASP A 48 8.94 19.84 -37.49
N SER A 49 7.98 20.66 -37.94
CA SER A 49 7.15 21.48 -37.05
C SER A 49 6.28 20.64 -36.13
N CYS A 50 5.69 19.54 -36.63
CA CYS A 50 4.90 18.61 -35.83
C CYS A 50 5.72 18.04 -34.66
N VAL A 51 6.98 17.67 -34.89
CA VAL A 51 7.85 17.13 -33.83
C VAL A 51 8.17 18.20 -32.79
N GLN A 52 8.41 19.44 -33.23
CA GLN A 52 8.74 20.55 -32.32
C GLN A 52 7.54 21.05 -31.51
N SER A 53 6.32 20.95 -32.06
CA SER A 53 5.09 21.40 -31.39
C SER A 53 4.45 20.34 -30.49
N THR A 54 4.90 19.08 -30.58
CA THR A 54 4.42 17.99 -29.72
C THR A 54 5.04 18.11 -28.34
N ASP A 55 4.19 18.13 -27.33
CA ASP A 55 4.53 18.10 -25.91
C ASP A 55 4.05 16.81 -25.22
N GLU A 56 4.31 16.71 -23.92
CA GLU A 56 3.96 15.55 -23.08
C GLU A 56 2.46 15.23 -22.98
N ARG A 57 1.57 16.13 -23.43
CA ARG A 57 0.11 16.00 -23.31
C ARG A 57 -0.62 16.28 -24.62
N THR A 58 0.08 16.27 -25.75
CA THR A 58 -0.51 16.60 -27.04
C THR A 58 -1.59 15.57 -27.40
N PRO A 59 -2.86 16.00 -27.52
CA PRO A 59 -3.95 15.08 -27.78
C PRO A 59 -3.98 14.70 -29.26
N ILE A 60 -4.53 13.52 -29.54
CA ILE A 60 -4.84 13.06 -30.89
C ILE A 60 -6.21 12.43 -30.94
N GLU A 61 -7.01 12.89 -31.91
CA GLU A 61 -8.26 12.25 -32.32
C GLU A 61 -8.07 11.66 -33.72
N VAL A 62 -8.38 10.39 -33.90
CA VAL A 62 -8.60 9.78 -35.22
C VAL A 62 -10.09 9.64 -35.41
N PHE A 63 -10.61 10.16 -36.51
CA PHE A 63 -12.04 10.19 -36.81
C PHE A 63 -12.29 9.93 -38.29
N TYR A 64 -13.53 9.58 -38.62
CA TYR A 64 -14.00 9.57 -40.00
C TYR A 64 -15.22 10.45 -40.19
N GLU A 65 -15.32 11.04 -41.39
CA GLU A 65 -16.50 11.78 -41.81
C GLU A 65 -17.35 10.92 -42.75
N LYS A 66 -18.64 10.80 -42.43
CA LYS A 66 -19.60 10.08 -43.27
C LYS A 66 -20.91 10.84 -43.31
N GLU A 67 -21.39 11.13 -44.53
CA GLU A 67 -22.64 11.87 -44.76
C GLU A 67 -22.70 13.22 -44.01
N GLY A 68 -21.55 13.89 -43.86
CA GLY A 68 -21.43 15.18 -43.16
C GLY A 68 -21.44 15.07 -41.62
N SER A 69 -21.39 13.86 -41.07
CA SER A 69 -21.28 13.61 -39.62
C SER A 69 -19.88 13.16 -39.23
N HIS A 70 -19.42 13.61 -38.06
CA HIS A 70 -18.13 13.30 -37.44
C HIS A 70 -18.26 12.09 -36.51
N PHE A 71 -17.43 11.07 -36.70
CA PHE A 71 -17.40 9.87 -35.87
C PHE A 71 -15.98 9.60 -35.38
N SER A 72 -15.79 9.64 -34.06
CA SER A 72 -14.50 9.38 -33.43
C SER A 72 -14.20 7.88 -33.40
N LEU A 73 -12.97 7.49 -33.72
CA LEU A 73 -12.47 6.12 -33.61
C LEU A 73 -11.49 5.95 -32.46
N PHE A 74 -10.75 7.02 -32.14
CA PHE A 74 -9.72 6.98 -31.12
C PHE A 74 -9.45 8.38 -30.61
N ASN A 75 -9.43 8.56 -29.29
CA ASN A 75 -8.95 9.74 -28.60
C ASN A 75 -7.84 9.32 -27.63
N GLY A 76 -6.72 10.03 -27.67
CA GLY A 76 -5.57 9.70 -26.85
C GLY A 76 -4.53 10.80 -26.78
N ILE A 77 -3.35 10.42 -26.28
CA ILE A 77 -2.17 11.28 -26.15
C ILE A 77 -1.03 10.66 -26.95
N ILE A 78 -0.33 11.50 -27.71
CA ILE A 78 0.85 11.09 -28.45
C ILE A 78 1.97 10.70 -27.49
N THR A 79 2.47 9.47 -27.62
CA THR A 79 3.57 8.94 -26.81
C THR A 79 4.89 8.89 -27.58
N ASN A 80 4.82 8.88 -28.91
CA ASN A 80 6.00 8.90 -29.78
C ASN A 80 5.64 9.56 -31.11
N ILE A 81 6.54 10.38 -31.63
CA ILE A 81 6.37 11.03 -32.92
C ILE A 81 7.70 11.05 -33.66
N LYS A 82 7.67 10.73 -34.95
CA LYS A 82 8.85 10.66 -35.80
C LYS A 82 8.54 11.07 -37.22
N ILE A 83 9.44 11.83 -37.84
CA ILE A 83 9.38 12.13 -39.26
C ILE A 83 10.53 11.42 -39.99
N SER A 84 10.22 10.80 -41.13
CA SER A 84 11.19 10.20 -42.05
C SER A 84 11.06 10.86 -43.41
N VAL A 85 12.18 11.31 -43.97
CA VAL A 85 12.22 11.96 -45.28
C VAL A 85 13.02 11.09 -46.24
N ILE A 86 12.35 10.58 -47.28
CA ILE A 86 12.99 9.78 -48.33
C ILE A 86 12.55 10.33 -49.69
N ASN A 87 13.50 10.73 -50.54
CA ASN A 87 13.23 11.32 -51.87
C ASN A 87 12.20 12.47 -51.81
N TYR A 88 12.34 13.38 -50.85
CA TYR A 88 11.43 14.51 -50.58
C TYR A 88 10.02 14.12 -50.12
N VAL A 89 9.74 12.85 -49.82
CA VAL A 89 8.46 12.43 -49.22
C VAL A 89 8.60 12.45 -47.70
N TYR A 90 7.87 13.35 -47.05
CA TYR A 90 7.79 13.48 -45.59
C TYR A 90 6.73 12.51 -45.05
N THR A 91 7.19 11.50 -44.30
CA THR A 91 6.34 10.49 -43.66
C THR A 91 6.35 10.70 -42.15
N LEU A 92 5.19 10.96 -41.57
CA LEU A 92 4.98 11.11 -40.14
C LEU A 92 4.52 9.78 -39.54
N PHE A 93 5.20 9.36 -38.47
CA PHE A 93 4.84 8.21 -37.64
C PHE A 93 4.39 8.71 -36.27
N ILE A 94 3.23 8.26 -35.82
CA ILE A 94 2.67 8.60 -34.51
C ILE A 94 2.35 7.30 -33.79
N GLU A 95 2.83 7.20 -32.54
CA GLU A 95 2.32 6.23 -31.57
C GLU A 95 1.57 7.02 -30.49
N ALA A 96 0.38 6.55 -30.12
CA ALA A 96 -0.44 7.17 -29.09
C ALA A 96 -1.12 6.12 -28.20
N LYS A 97 -1.51 6.55 -27.01
CA LYS A 97 -2.30 5.74 -26.06
C LYS A 97 -3.59 6.47 -25.69
N SER A 98 -4.64 5.71 -25.38
CA SER A 98 -5.91 6.27 -24.88
C SER A 98 -5.73 7.14 -23.65
N LEU A 99 -6.68 8.04 -23.40
CA LEU A 99 -6.58 9.08 -22.37
C LEU A 99 -6.33 8.55 -20.94
N ASP A 100 -6.76 7.33 -20.63
CA ASP A 100 -6.49 6.64 -19.36
C ASP A 100 -5.00 6.35 -19.13
N TYR A 101 -4.16 6.44 -20.17
CA TYR A 101 -2.70 6.42 -20.01
C TYR A 101 -2.18 7.53 -19.09
N THR A 102 -2.89 8.66 -18.99
CA THR A 102 -2.53 9.71 -18.02
C THR A 102 -2.55 9.23 -16.56
N MET A 103 -3.28 8.15 -16.28
CA MET A 103 -3.33 7.49 -14.98
C MET A 103 -2.12 6.59 -14.71
N ASP A 104 -1.29 6.35 -15.73
CA ASP A 104 -0.13 5.44 -15.71
C ASP A 104 1.22 6.19 -15.84
N ILE A 105 1.21 7.53 -15.70
CA ILE A 105 2.42 8.37 -15.82
C ILE A 105 3.17 8.45 -14.48
N GLU A 106 2.47 8.68 -13.38
CA GLU A 106 3.08 8.95 -12.07
C GLU A 106 2.74 7.85 -11.06
N LYS A 107 3.79 7.31 -10.41
CA LYS A 107 3.64 6.37 -9.31
C LYS A 107 3.17 7.08 -8.05
N LYS A 108 2.20 6.48 -7.35
CA LYS A 108 1.61 7.05 -6.14
C LYS A 108 1.93 6.20 -4.91
N LYS A 109 1.70 6.82 -3.75
CA LYS A 109 1.72 6.18 -2.44
C LYS A 109 0.47 6.64 -1.69
N ARG A 110 -0.38 5.69 -1.30
CA ARG A 110 -1.59 5.93 -0.49
C ARG A 110 -1.82 4.71 0.39
N ASP A 111 -2.31 4.93 1.60
CA ASP A 111 -2.70 3.85 2.49
C ASP A 111 -4.18 3.95 2.85
N PHE A 112 -4.90 2.86 2.60
CA PHE A 112 -6.32 2.72 2.87
C PHE A 112 -6.48 1.83 4.10
N GLN A 113 -6.62 2.49 5.26
CA GLN A 113 -6.69 1.82 6.56
C GLN A 113 -8.12 1.52 7.03
N ASN A 114 -9.13 2.25 6.54
CA ASN A 114 -10.52 2.02 6.91
C ASN A 114 -11.08 0.77 6.22
N ILE A 115 -11.09 -0.36 6.94
CA ILE A 115 -11.58 -1.65 6.39
C ILE A 115 -13.07 -1.68 6.08
N ASN A 116 -13.83 -0.73 6.63
CA ASN A 116 -15.27 -0.58 6.37
C ASN A 116 -15.55 0.27 5.14
N MET A 117 -14.55 0.98 4.61
CA MET A 117 -14.65 1.63 3.29
C MET A 117 -14.96 0.55 2.25
N THR A 118 -15.88 0.85 1.37
CA THR A 118 -16.27 -0.06 0.30
C THR A 118 -15.32 0.01 -0.89
N THR A 119 -15.26 -1.06 -1.69
CA THR A 119 -14.48 -1.07 -2.93
C THR A 119 -14.88 0.08 -3.87
N HIS A 120 -16.16 0.46 -3.92
CA HIS A 120 -16.62 1.57 -4.76
C HIS A 120 -16.14 2.93 -4.23
N GLU A 121 -16.17 3.13 -2.92
CA GLU A 121 -15.61 4.35 -2.30
C GLU A 121 -14.10 4.45 -2.50
N LEU A 122 -13.37 3.32 -2.43
CA LEU A 122 -11.93 3.28 -2.70
C LEU A 122 -11.62 3.69 -4.14
N ILE A 123 -12.34 3.12 -5.12
CA ILE A 123 -12.20 3.53 -6.53
C ILE A 123 -12.53 5.01 -6.68
N GLY A 124 -13.63 5.46 -6.08
CA GLY A 124 -14.03 6.87 -6.08
C GLY A 124 -12.94 7.81 -5.53
N GLU A 125 -12.26 7.42 -4.45
CA GLU A 125 -11.15 8.20 -3.87
C GLU A 125 -9.99 8.37 -4.85
N VAL A 126 -9.61 7.32 -5.58
CA VAL A 126 -8.58 7.40 -6.63
C VAL A 126 -9.05 8.30 -7.77
N MET A 127 -10.31 8.11 -8.21
CA MET A 127 -10.90 8.84 -9.32
C MET A 127 -11.11 10.34 -9.05
N LYS A 128 -11.08 10.81 -7.79
CA LYS A 128 -11.07 12.25 -7.47
C LYS A 128 -9.90 13.01 -8.12
N SER A 129 -8.80 12.33 -8.42
CA SER A 129 -7.66 12.93 -9.13
C SER A 129 -7.97 13.22 -10.61
N TYR A 130 -9.09 12.71 -11.13
CA TYR A 130 -9.50 12.77 -12.54
C TYR A 130 -10.96 13.25 -12.65
N PRO A 131 -11.26 14.55 -12.39
CA PRO A 131 -12.63 15.04 -12.21
C PRO A 131 -13.53 14.94 -13.46
N ASN A 132 -12.95 14.90 -14.66
CA ASN A 132 -13.69 14.74 -15.92
C ASN A 132 -13.83 13.27 -16.35
N ALA A 133 -13.20 12.34 -15.62
CA ALA A 133 -13.30 10.94 -15.94
C ALA A 133 -14.71 10.41 -15.64
N ASN A 134 -15.21 9.57 -16.53
CA ASN A 134 -16.44 8.83 -16.35
C ASN A 134 -16.09 7.35 -16.22
N TYR A 135 -16.83 6.63 -15.39
CA TYR A 135 -16.55 5.23 -15.17
C TYR A 135 -17.75 4.45 -14.66
N ASN A 136 -17.78 3.17 -15.01
CA ASN A 136 -18.81 2.24 -14.59
C ASN A 136 -18.18 1.13 -13.74
N ILE A 137 -18.73 0.92 -12.54
CA ILE A 137 -18.24 -0.12 -11.63
C ILE A 137 -19.15 -1.34 -11.71
N ASN A 138 -18.65 -2.41 -12.33
CA ASN A 138 -19.36 -3.68 -12.55
C ASN A 138 -18.85 -4.80 -11.61
N ILE A 139 -18.17 -4.43 -10.52
CA ILE A 139 -17.73 -5.32 -9.44
C ILE A 139 -18.59 -5.13 -8.18
N PRO A 140 -18.66 -6.12 -7.27
CA PRO A 140 -19.37 -6.01 -6.00
C PRO A 140 -19.00 -4.76 -5.18
N ASN A 141 -20.00 -4.18 -4.53
CA ASN A 141 -19.81 -3.08 -3.58
C ASN A 141 -19.80 -3.60 -2.14
N GLU A 142 -18.64 -3.94 -1.63
CA GLU A 142 -18.46 -4.53 -0.30
C GLU A 142 -17.31 -3.86 0.45
N PRO A 143 -17.27 -3.95 1.80
CA PRO A 143 -16.14 -3.48 2.58
C PRO A 143 -14.82 -4.11 2.10
N ILE A 144 -13.76 -3.32 1.99
CA ILE A 144 -12.45 -3.81 1.55
C ILE A 144 -11.87 -4.87 2.49
N GLY A 145 -12.26 -4.84 3.77
CA GLY A 145 -12.03 -5.88 4.78
C GLY A 145 -10.60 -5.98 5.32
N GLU A 146 -9.63 -5.36 4.66
CA GLU A 146 -8.22 -5.42 5.00
C GLU A 146 -7.51 -4.10 4.71
N PHE A 147 -6.29 -3.98 5.24
CA PHE A 147 -5.39 -2.88 4.88
C PHE A 147 -5.00 -2.99 3.40
N ILE A 148 -5.18 -1.90 2.65
CA ILE A 148 -4.75 -1.81 1.26
C ILE A 148 -3.71 -0.70 1.13
N LEU A 149 -2.59 -1.02 0.49
CA LEU A 149 -1.49 -0.09 0.26
C LEU A 149 -1.29 0.10 -1.23
N GLN A 150 -1.40 1.33 -1.71
CA GLN A 150 -0.85 1.73 -3.00
C GLN A 150 0.60 2.17 -2.76
N TYR A 151 1.58 1.49 -3.35
CA TYR A 151 2.99 1.82 -3.13
C TYR A 151 3.83 1.65 -4.39
N ASN A 152 4.38 2.76 -4.90
CA ASN A 152 5.22 2.76 -6.10
C ASN A 152 4.56 2.08 -7.31
N GLU A 153 3.23 2.14 -7.38
CA GLU A 153 2.40 1.75 -8.52
C GLU A 153 1.56 2.96 -8.94
N THR A 154 1.18 3.02 -10.20
CA THR A 154 0.34 4.12 -10.74
C THR A 154 -1.12 3.96 -10.31
N ASP A 155 -1.95 4.95 -10.62
CA ASP A 155 -3.40 4.85 -10.35
C ASP A 155 -4.04 3.79 -11.26
N TYR A 156 -3.58 3.65 -12.50
CA TYR A 156 -4.05 2.59 -13.40
C TYR A 156 -3.65 1.18 -12.93
N GLU A 157 -2.39 0.98 -12.53
CA GLU A 157 -1.90 -0.29 -11.98
C GLU A 157 -2.66 -0.68 -10.71
N PHE A 158 -2.85 0.28 -9.81
CA PHE A 158 -3.59 0.09 -8.56
C PHE A 158 -5.03 -0.31 -8.83
N LEU A 159 -5.75 0.43 -9.67
CA LEU A 159 -7.14 0.15 -9.99
C LEU A 159 -7.32 -1.21 -10.68
N LYS A 160 -6.45 -1.54 -11.62
CA LYS A 160 -6.41 -2.88 -12.25
C LYS A 160 -6.23 -3.98 -11.21
N ARG A 161 -5.36 -3.76 -10.22
CA ARG A 161 -5.16 -4.67 -9.10
C ARG A 161 -6.40 -4.80 -8.21
N ILE A 162 -7.10 -3.70 -7.91
CA ILE A 162 -8.34 -3.73 -7.15
C ILE A 162 -9.42 -4.55 -7.86
N VAL A 163 -9.65 -4.33 -9.16
CA VAL A 163 -10.63 -5.09 -9.95
C VAL A 163 -10.28 -6.57 -10.01
N SER A 164 -8.99 -6.90 -10.11
CA SER A 164 -8.53 -8.28 -10.16
C SER A 164 -8.85 -9.11 -8.90
N ARG A 165 -9.18 -8.48 -7.76
CA ARG A 165 -9.65 -9.18 -6.54
C ARG A 165 -10.98 -9.90 -6.78
N TYR A 166 -11.74 -9.47 -7.80
CA TYR A 166 -13.02 -10.03 -8.22
C TYR A 166 -12.90 -10.92 -9.47
N ASN A 167 -11.67 -11.25 -9.88
CA ASN A 167 -11.37 -11.90 -11.15
C ASN A 167 -11.90 -11.14 -12.37
N GLU A 168 -12.07 -9.82 -12.26
CA GLU A 168 -12.58 -8.96 -13.32
C GLU A 168 -11.42 -8.19 -13.99
N SER A 169 -11.70 -7.60 -15.15
CA SER A 169 -10.74 -6.83 -15.94
C SER A 169 -11.08 -5.35 -15.97
N LEU A 170 -10.07 -4.49 -16.05
CA LEU A 170 -10.23 -3.07 -16.36
C LEU A 170 -10.28 -2.90 -17.89
N ILE A 171 -11.31 -2.22 -18.39
CA ILE A 171 -11.53 -1.99 -19.82
C ILE A 171 -11.47 -0.49 -20.10
N SER A 172 -10.64 -0.11 -21.07
CA SER A 172 -10.46 1.28 -21.51
C SER A 172 -11.28 1.55 -22.77
N GLU A 173 -12.02 2.66 -22.75
CA GLU A 173 -12.77 3.18 -23.89
C GLU A 173 -11.90 4.15 -24.72
N MET A 174 -12.15 4.22 -26.03
CA MET A 174 -11.31 5.02 -26.96
C MET A 174 -12.07 6.07 -27.75
N GLU A 175 -13.39 5.96 -27.89
CA GLU A 175 -14.16 6.86 -28.77
C GLU A 175 -14.52 8.21 -28.11
N LEU A 176 -14.28 8.36 -26.80
CA LEU A 176 -14.71 9.50 -26.00
C LEU A 176 -13.56 10.44 -25.64
N LYS A 177 -13.87 11.74 -25.49
CA LYS A 177 -12.89 12.83 -25.30
C LYS A 177 -12.32 12.97 -23.87
N ASP A 178 -12.82 12.18 -22.93
CA ASP A 178 -12.35 12.11 -21.55
C ASP A 178 -12.03 10.65 -21.19
N ILE A 179 -11.37 10.43 -20.04
CA ILE A 179 -11.12 9.08 -19.52
C ILE A 179 -12.46 8.38 -19.28
N HIS A 180 -12.64 7.22 -19.94
CA HIS A 180 -13.81 6.37 -19.77
C HIS A 180 -13.35 4.94 -19.49
N LEU A 181 -13.76 4.39 -18.34
CA LEU A 181 -13.32 3.08 -17.85
C LEU A 181 -14.49 2.21 -17.40
N TYR A 182 -14.40 0.92 -17.67
CA TYR A 182 -15.26 -0.09 -17.04
C TYR A 182 -14.44 -0.95 -16.08
N PHE A 183 -14.82 -0.93 -14.81
CA PHE A 183 -14.26 -1.79 -13.77
C PHE A 183 -15.05 -3.11 -13.74
N GLY A 184 -14.63 -4.06 -14.56
CA GLY A 184 -15.33 -5.33 -14.82
C GLY A 184 -16.19 -5.30 -16.07
N ALA A 185 -16.56 -6.50 -16.53
CA ALA A 185 -17.25 -6.69 -17.80
C ALA A 185 -18.59 -5.90 -17.88
N PRO A 186 -18.75 -4.98 -18.85
CA PRO A 186 -19.99 -4.23 -19.01
C PRO A 186 -21.07 -5.05 -19.71
N GLU A 187 -22.34 -4.74 -19.43
CA GLU A 187 -23.49 -5.36 -20.09
C GLU A 187 -23.99 -4.50 -21.25
N ILE A 188 -23.14 -4.34 -22.27
CA ILE A 188 -23.46 -3.56 -23.48
C ILE A 188 -23.77 -4.52 -24.62
N HIS A 189 -25.07 -4.75 -24.84
CA HIS A 189 -25.52 -5.60 -25.94
C HIS A 189 -25.55 -4.82 -27.26
N VAL A 190 -25.00 -5.41 -28.31
CA VAL A 190 -25.00 -4.87 -29.68
C VAL A 190 -25.57 -5.91 -30.65
N GLU A 191 -26.17 -5.44 -31.74
CA GLU A 191 -26.64 -6.30 -32.83
C GLU A 191 -25.79 -6.05 -34.08
N PRO A 192 -24.90 -6.98 -34.48
CA PRO A 192 -24.11 -6.82 -35.68
C PRO A 192 -24.99 -6.61 -36.91
N LYS A 193 -24.77 -5.51 -37.63
CA LYS A 193 -25.56 -5.13 -38.82
C LYS A 193 -25.37 -6.11 -39.97
N THR A 194 -24.24 -6.82 -39.99
CA THR A 194 -23.90 -7.78 -41.04
C THR A 194 -23.78 -9.20 -40.49
N LYS A 195 -24.20 -10.17 -41.30
CA LYS A 195 -24.09 -11.59 -40.91
C LYS A 195 -22.63 -12.03 -40.99
N ILE A 196 -22.04 -12.31 -39.83
CA ILE A 196 -20.68 -12.83 -39.71
C ILE A 196 -20.69 -14.34 -40.03
N ILE A 197 -20.03 -14.73 -41.12
CA ILE A 197 -19.96 -16.14 -41.58
C ILE A 197 -18.56 -16.75 -41.51
N ASN A 198 -17.51 -15.93 -41.57
CA ASN A 198 -16.13 -16.37 -41.56
C ASN A 198 -15.51 -16.14 -40.18
N TYR A 199 -15.00 -17.21 -39.56
CA TYR A 199 -14.37 -17.14 -38.25
C TYR A 199 -13.35 -18.27 -38.07
N THR A 200 -12.40 -18.05 -37.16
CA THR A 200 -11.49 -19.09 -36.66
C THR A 200 -11.83 -19.40 -35.20
N VAL A 201 -11.75 -20.66 -34.80
CA VAL A 201 -11.92 -21.07 -33.40
C VAL A 201 -10.60 -21.60 -32.88
N SER A 202 -10.18 -21.12 -31.72
CA SER A 202 -9.01 -21.61 -31.01
C SER A 202 -9.33 -21.80 -29.53
N LYS A 203 -8.45 -22.53 -28.83
CA LYS A 203 -8.58 -22.74 -27.39
C LYS A 203 -7.22 -22.66 -26.72
N ALA A 204 -7.11 -21.82 -25.70
CA ALA A 204 -5.89 -21.65 -24.93
C ALA A 204 -5.79 -22.74 -23.83
N VAL A 205 -5.39 -23.95 -24.21
CA VAL A 205 -5.33 -25.11 -23.29
C VAL A 205 -4.30 -24.91 -22.17
N GLU A 206 -3.17 -24.27 -22.48
CA GLU A 206 -2.15 -23.93 -21.48
C GLU A 206 -2.68 -22.93 -20.45
N GLU A 207 -3.31 -21.84 -20.91
CA GLU A 207 -3.94 -20.81 -20.07
C GLU A 207 -5.02 -21.45 -19.15
N TYR A 208 -5.87 -22.33 -19.71
CA TYR A 208 -6.87 -23.06 -18.93
C TYR A 208 -6.25 -23.91 -17.81
N ASN A 209 -5.22 -24.68 -18.14
CA ASN A 209 -4.57 -25.55 -17.17
C ASN A 209 -3.85 -24.76 -16.08
N ASP A 210 -3.22 -23.64 -16.41
CA ASP A 210 -2.57 -22.77 -15.44
C ASP A 210 -3.60 -22.18 -14.46
N VAL A 211 -4.62 -21.51 -14.99
CA VAL A 211 -5.64 -20.83 -14.17
C VAL A 211 -6.41 -21.83 -13.29
N LYS A 212 -6.82 -22.98 -13.84
CA LYS A 212 -7.58 -24.00 -13.09
C LYS A 212 -6.79 -24.58 -11.93
N ASN A 213 -5.48 -24.79 -12.09
CA ASN A 213 -4.66 -25.45 -11.08
C ASN A 213 -4.06 -24.47 -10.06
N ASN A 214 -3.87 -23.19 -10.43
CA ASN A 214 -3.12 -22.23 -9.63
C ASN A 214 -3.94 -21.04 -9.10
N ASP A 215 -4.98 -20.61 -9.81
CA ASP A 215 -5.67 -19.33 -9.51
C ASP A 215 -7.16 -19.49 -9.19
N ALA A 216 -7.93 -20.16 -10.05
CA ALA A 216 -9.39 -20.23 -9.99
C ALA A 216 -9.90 -21.62 -10.43
N PRO A 217 -10.09 -22.58 -9.51
CA PRO A 217 -10.50 -23.95 -9.85
C PRO A 217 -11.91 -24.07 -10.47
N GLU A 218 -12.75 -23.03 -10.32
CA GLU A 218 -14.12 -22.97 -10.80
C GLU A 218 -14.27 -22.48 -12.26
N VAL A 219 -13.17 -22.14 -12.95
CA VAL A 219 -13.24 -21.69 -14.35
C VAL A 219 -13.72 -22.78 -15.29
N LEU A 220 -14.49 -22.41 -16.30
CA LEU A 220 -14.97 -23.34 -17.30
C LEU A 220 -13.97 -23.46 -18.44
N GLU A 221 -13.82 -24.67 -18.97
CA GLU A 221 -12.97 -24.92 -20.14
C GLU A 221 -13.42 -24.11 -21.37
N THR A 222 -14.71 -23.77 -21.44
CA THR A 222 -15.30 -22.92 -22.48
C THR A 222 -14.89 -21.46 -22.39
N ASP A 223 -14.41 -20.99 -21.23
CA ASP A 223 -13.95 -19.61 -21.04
C ASP A 223 -12.66 -19.30 -21.80
N PHE A 224 -11.92 -20.34 -22.17
CA PHE A 224 -10.65 -20.27 -22.90
C PHE A 224 -10.80 -20.55 -24.39
N ILE A 225 -12.04 -20.65 -24.90
CA ILE A 225 -12.34 -20.77 -26.33
C ILE A 225 -12.49 -19.35 -26.90
N THR A 226 -11.70 -19.05 -27.91
CA THR A 226 -11.73 -17.78 -28.63
C THR A 226 -12.29 -17.98 -30.03
N TYR A 227 -13.28 -17.16 -30.40
CA TYR A 227 -13.70 -17.00 -31.80
C TYR A 227 -13.07 -15.73 -32.38
N LYS A 228 -12.27 -15.88 -33.42
CA LYS A 228 -11.69 -14.76 -34.15
C LYS A 228 -12.54 -14.45 -35.37
N ILE A 229 -13.17 -13.28 -35.38
CA ILE A 229 -14.02 -12.80 -36.48
C ILE A 229 -13.36 -11.62 -37.20
N ARG A 230 -13.78 -11.37 -38.44
CA ARG A 230 -13.41 -10.20 -39.22
C ARG A 230 -14.67 -9.50 -39.74
N THR A 231 -14.75 -8.19 -39.56
CA THR A 231 -15.86 -7.35 -40.03
C THR A 231 -15.38 -5.91 -40.23
N GLN A 232 -16.11 -5.12 -41.00
CA GLN A 232 -15.86 -3.69 -41.19
C GLN A 232 -16.75 -2.84 -40.27
N GLU A 233 -17.64 -3.49 -39.51
CA GLU A 233 -18.42 -2.85 -38.45
C GLU A 233 -17.52 -2.51 -37.27
N ILE A 234 -17.71 -1.31 -36.71
CA ILE A 234 -17.00 -0.86 -35.51
C ILE A 234 -17.78 -1.37 -34.30
N LEU A 235 -17.14 -2.25 -33.57
CA LEU A 235 -17.55 -2.76 -32.26
C LEU A 235 -16.43 -2.45 -31.27
N ASN A 236 -16.77 -2.31 -29.99
CA ASN A 236 -15.87 -1.89 -28.92
C ASN A 236 -15.56 -3.02 -27.92
N LEU A 237 -14.44 -2.90 -27.22
CA LEU A 237 -14.03 -3.88 -26.23
C LEU A 237 -15.07 -4.01 -25.11
N GLY A 238 -15.43 -5.23 -24.73
CA GLY A 238 -16.44 -5.49 -23.70
C GLY A 238 -17.89 -5.49 -24.18
N GLU A 239 -18.19 -5.01 -25.40
CA GLU A 239 -19.52 -5.20 -25.99
C GLU A 239 -19.80 -6.69 -26.21
N ASN A 240 -21.08 -7.06 -26.17
CA ASN A 240 -21.53 -8.43 -26.32
C ASN A 240 -22.65 -8.59 -27.34
N PHE A 241 -22.69 -9.74 -28.00
CA PHE A 241 -23.72 -10.09 -28.98
C PHE A 241 -23.86 -11.60 -29.10
N ASP A 242 -24.99 -12.04 -29.66
CA ASP A 242 -25.23 -13.44 -29.94
C ASP A 242 -24.47 -13.89 -31.20
N PHE A 243 -23.60 -14.88 -31.03
CA PHE A 243 -22.84 -15.50 -32.10
C PHE A 243 -22.93 -17.02 -32.02
N ASN A 244 -23.36 -17.67 -33.10
CA ASN A 244 -23.61 -19.11 -33.14
C ASN A 244 -24.53 -19.63 -32.01
N GLY A 245 -25.56 -18.85 -31.67
CA GLY A 245 -26.59 -19.24 -30.68
C GLY A 245 -26.13 -19.16 -29.21
N ARG A 246 -25.04 -18.44 -28.94
CA ARG A 246 -24.56 -18.13 -27.58
C ARG A 246 -24.11 -16.68 -27.51
N GLN A 247 -24.23 -16.09 -26.33
CA GLN A 247 -23.72 -14.74 -26.06
C GLN A 247 -22.19 -14.77 -25.90
N PHE A 248 -21.50 -13.91 -26.64
CA PHE A 248 -20.06 -13.70 -26.53
C PHE A 248 -19.74 -12.23 -26.32
N TYR A 249 -18.58 -11.96 -25.72
CA TYR A 249 -18.05 -10.63 -25.46
C TYR A 249 -16.77 -10.41 -26.24
N ILE A 250 -16.54 -9.19 -26.69
CA ILE A 250 -15.29 -8.80 -27.35
C ILE A 250 -14.19 -8.69 -26.29
N SER A 251 -13.24 -9.62 -26.32
CA SER A 251 -12.08 -9.68 -25.41
C SER A 251 -10.82 -9.02 -25.98
N LYS A 252 -10.80 -8.79 -27.30
CA LYS A 252 -9.76 -8.02 -27.99
C LYS A 252 -10.32 -7.44 -29.28
N ALA A 253 -9.97 -6.20 -29.56
CA ALA A 253 -10.32 -5.50 -30.79
C ALA A 253 -9.04 -5.00 -31.48
N THR A 254 -9.01 -5.11 -32.80
CA THR A 254 -7.94 -4.58 -33.62
C THR A 254 -8.55 -3.94 -34.87
N TYR A 255 -8.21 -2.69 -35.13
CA TYR A 255 -8.74 -1.89 -36.23
C TYR A 255 -7.58 -1.51 -37.13
N SER A 256 -7.66 -1.83 -38.42
CA SER A 256 -6.55 -1.61 -39.35
C SER A 256 -7.02 -1.27 -40.74
N MET A 257 -6.18 -0.56 -41.50
CA MET A 257 -6.46 -0.31 -42.92
C MET A 257 -5.88 -1.43 -43.79
N GLU A 258 -6.74 -2.22 -44.43
CA GLU A 258 -6.34 -3.25 -45.40
C GLU A 258 -6.95 -2.92 -46.77
N GLY A 259 -6.12 -2.82 -47.82
CA GLY A 259 -6.60 -2.56 -49.18
C GLY A 259 -7.36 -1.23 -49.34
N GLY A 260 -7.13 -0.26 -48.45
CA GLY A 260 -7.79 1.05 -48.45
C GLY A 260 -9.08 1.13 -47.63
N ASN A 261 -9.55 0.02 -47.04
CA ASN A 261 -10.75 -0.01 -46.20
C ASN A 261 -10.39 -0.33 -44.75
N LEU A 262 -11.21 0.16 -43.81
CA LEU A 262 -11.12 -0.21 -42.40
C LEU A 262 -11.60 -1.65 -42.22
N GLU A 263 -10.68 -2.52 -41.83
CA GLU A 263 -10.93 -3.91 -41.48
C GLU A 263 -10.67 -4.11 -39.99
N ASN A 264 -11.66 -4.69 -39.30
CA ASN A 264 -11.61 -4.94 -37.88
C ASN A 264 -11.55 -6.44 -37.60
N ILE A 265 -10.73 -6.81 -36.63
CA ILE A 265 -10.56 -8.17 -36.15
C ILE A 265 -10.92 -8.18 -34.68
N TYR A 266 -11.86 -9.05 -34.31
CA TYR A 266 -12.28 -9.23 -32.93
C TYR A 266 -12.01 -10.65 -32.46
N GLU A 267 -11.55 -10.77 -31.22
CA GLU A 267 -11.54 -12.03 -30.49
C GLU A 267 -12.72 -12.02 -29.50
N LEU A 268 -13.56 -13.04 -29.61
CA LEU A 268 -14.77 -13.21 -28.81
C LEU A 268 -14.56 -14.35 -27.80
N ARG A 269 -14.92 -14.11 -26.54
CA ARG A 269 -14.92 -15.12 -25.47
C ARG A 269 -16.26 -15.11 -24.72
N SER A 270 -16.56 -16.17 -23.97
CA SER A 270 -17.67 -16.15 -23.01
C SER A 270 -17.44 -15.05 -21.97
N LYS A 271 -18.48 -14.68 -21.20
CA LYS A 271 -18.32 -13.73 -20.09
C LYS A 271 -17.20 -14.15 -19.12
N GLY A 272 -17.12 -15.45 -18.78
CA GLY A 272 -16.06 -15.99 -17.93
C GLY A 272 -14.66 -15.88 -18.54
N GLY A 273 -14.56 -15.82 -19.87
CA GLY A 273 -13.29 -15.64 -20.59
C GLY A 273 -12.74 -14.22 -20.59
N LEU A 274 -13.48 -13.23 -20.05
CA LEU A 274 -12.97 -11.88 -19.80
C LEU A 274 -12.25 -11.76 -18.44
N ARG A 275 -12.33 -12.79 -17.61
CA ARG A 275 -11.79 -12.77 -16.26
C ARG A 275 -10.27 -12.60 -16.25
N SER A 276 -9.78 -11.89 -15.25
CA SER A 276 -8.35 -11.74 -14.99
C SER A 276 -7.92 -12.53 -13.77
N LYS A 277 -6.66 -12.98 -13.75
CA LYS A 277 -6.03 -13.48 -12.53
C LYS A 277 -5.88 -12.37 -11.50
N ARG A 278 -5.86 -12.75 -10.23
CA ARG A 278 -5.61 -11.82 -9.12
C ARG A 278 -4.20 -11.25 -9.22
N LEU A 279 -4.08 -9.93 -9.16
CA LEU A 279 -2.82 -9.20 -9.16
C LEU A 279 -2.45 -8.78 -7.74
N TYR A 280 -1.15 -8.59 -7.52
CA TYR A 280 -0.58 -8.12 -6.26
C TYR A 280 0.46 -7.05 -6.56
N ASN A 281 0.61 -6.07 -5.66
CA ASN A 281 1.68 -5.10 -5.79
C ASN A 281 2.99 -5.74 -5.29
N MET A 282 3.82 -6.21 -6.21
CA MET A 282 5.08 -6.88 -5.85
C MET A 282 6.12 -5.91 -5.27
N ASN A 283 5.96 -4.59 -5.45
CA ASN A 283 6.87 -3.58 -4.92
C ASN A 283 6.76 -3.40 -3.41
N VAL A 284 5.75 -3.99 -2.76
CA VAL A 284 5.58 -3.93 -1.29
C VAL A 284 6.40 -4.97 -0.54
N ILE A 285 6.94 -5.99 -1.23
CA ILE A 285 7.62 -7.08 -0.55
C ILE A 285 8.91 -6.60 0.09
N GLY A 286 9.00 -6.75 1.41
CA GLY A 286 10.19 -6.42 2.19
C GLY A 286 10.38 -4.94 2.47
N ILE A 287 9.42 -4.08 2.12
CA ILE A 287 9.54 -2.64 2.41
C ILE A 287 9.26 -2.35 3.89
N SER A 288 9.81 -1.22 4.35
CA SER A 288 9.46 -0.59 5.61
C SER A 288 8.99 0.83 5.36
N ILE A 289 7.82 1.20 5.88
CA ILE A 289 7.26 2.55 5.77
C ILE A 289 7.33 3.22 7.14
N ASN A 290 7.95 4.39 7.23
CA ASN A 290 8.00 5.15 8.48
C ASN A 290 6.61 5.68 8.86
N GLY A 291 6.38 5.82 10.16
CA GLY A 291 5.17 6.37 10.71
C GLY A 291 5.30 6.71 12.18
N SER A 292 4.18 7.03 12.82
CA SER A 292 4.08 7.23 14.27
C SER A 292 2.87 6.53 14.86
N ILE A 293 2.96 6.15 16.13
CA ILE A 293 1.85 5.58 16.89
C ILE A 293 0.76 6.62 17.11
N LEU A 294 -0.49 6.26 16.79
CA LEU A 294 -1.69 7.04 17.09
C LEU A 294 -2.41 6.51 18.33
N GLU A 295 -2.52 5.19 18.45
CA GLU A 295 -3.24 4.52 19.54
C GLU A 295 -2.63 3.14 19.78
N VAL A 296 -2.72 2.67 21.02
CA VAL A 296 -2.16 1.39 21.47
C VAL A 296 -3.26 0.61 22.19
N GLN A 297 -3.50 -0.62 21.77
CA GLN A 297 -4.45 -1.51 22.44
C GLN A 297 -3.89 -2.94 22.44
N ARG A 298 -3.59 -3.44 23.65
CA ARG A 298 -2.97 -4.75 23.85
C ARG A 298 -1.70 -4.90 22.99
N ASP A 299 -1.69 -5.84 22.05
CA ASP A 299 -0.61 -6.20 21.13
C ASP A 299 -0.73 -5.51 19.77
N LYS A 300 -1.64 -4.55 19.63
CA LYS A 300 -1.90 -3.84 18.37
C LYS A 300 -1.75 -2.34 18.52
N VAL A 301 -1.47 -1.70 17.40
CA VAL A 301 -1.32 -0.25 17.30
C VAL A 301 -2.05 0.29 16.07
N LYS A 302 -2.56 1.52 16.18
CA LYS A 302 -2.94 2.34 15.04
C LYS A 302 -1.80 3.28 14.71
N VAL A 303 -1.59 3.57 13.43
CA VAL A 303 -0.43 4.35 12.99
C VAL A 303 -0.80 5.42 11.97
N GLN A 304 -0.10 6.54 12.04
CA GLN A 304 0.00 7.53 10.97
C GLN A 304 1.23 7.17 10.14
N LEU A 305 1.04 6.77 8.88
CA LEU A 305 2.17 6.54 7.97
C LEU A 305 2.61 7.87 7.35
N GLU A 306 3.91 8.01 7.07
CA GLU A 306 4.47 9.23 6.45
C GLU A 306 4.14 9.36 4.96
N ILE A 307 3.45 8.37 4.37
CA ILE A 307 3.01 8.38 2.97
C ILE A 307 1.59 8.92 2.78
N SER A 308 0.83 9.13 3.86
CA SER A 308 -0.47 9.80 3.82
C SER A 308 -0.50 11.00 4.73
N SER A 309 -1.43 11.90 4.41
CA SER A 309 -1.77 13.04 5.25
C SER A 309 -3.02 12.70 6.07
N ASN A 310 -2.90 12.77 7.41
CA ASN A 310 -4.00 12.75 8.37
C ASN A 310 -4.92 11.51 8.33
N THR A 311 -4.45 10.43 8.95
CA THR A 311 -5.24 9.22 9.23
C THR A 311 -6.31 9.52 10.28
N ASP A 312 -7.57 9.19 9.99
CA ASP A 312 -8.65 9.21 10.98
C ASP A 312 -8.46 8.06 11.99
N ILE A 313 -8.11 8.42 13.22
CA ILE A 313 -7.87 7.48 14.33
C ILE A 313 -9.08 6.56 14.55
N SER A 314 -10.31 7.03 14.33
CA SER A 314 -11.53 6.25 14.61
C SER A 314 -11.68 5.05 13.66
N THR A 315 -11.14 5.15 12.44
CA THR A 315 -11.24 4.14 11.38
C THR A 315 -9.90 3.52 10.99
N ALA A 316 -8.79 4.00 11.57
CA ALA A 316 -7.44 3.49 11.32
C ALA A 316 -7.31 1.98 11.62
N TYR A 317 -6.43 1.33 10.87
CA TYR A 317 -6.24 -0.11 10.92
C TYR A 317 -5.42 -0.50 12.15
N TRP A 318 -5.84 -1.57 12.82
CA TRP A 318 -5.10 -2.14 13.95
C TRP A 318 -4.01 -3.08 13.44
N PHE A 319 -2.78 -2.57 13.34
CA PHE A 319 -1.63 -3.37 12.96
C PHE A 319 -1.11 -4.17 14.15
N PRO A 320 -0.72 -5.45 13.96
CA PRO A 320 0.02 -6.18 14.97
C PRO A 320 1.38 -5.53 15.22
N TYR A 321 1.80 -5.49 16.48
CA TYR A 321 3.12 -4.98 16.87
C TYR A 321 4.06 -6.14 17.18
N ALA A 322 5.27 -6.12 16.61
CA ALA A 322 6.26 -7.16 16.86
C ALA A 322 6.97 -6.93 18.21
N THR A 323 6.69 -7.81 19.17
CA THR A 323 7.44 -7.89 20.43
C THR A 323 8.65 -8.83 20.30
N VAL A 324 9.69 -8.58 21.11
CA VAL A 324 10.91 -9.38 21.21
C VAL A 324 10.65 -10.80 21.72
N ALA A 325 9.67 -10.97 22.61
CA ALA A 325 9.30 -12.27 23.16
C ALA A 325 7.85 -12.27 23.66
N ALA A 326 7.08 -13.28 23.29
CA ALA A 326 5.73 -13.52 23.80
C ALA A 326 5.50 -15.01 24.00
N SER A 327 4.95 -15.38 25.15
CA SER A 327 4.57 -16.75 25.50
C SER A 327 3.04 -16.86 25.61
N PRO A 328 2.45 -18.05 25.37
CA PRO A 328 0.99 -18.23 25.41
C PRO A 328 0.33 -17.90 26.77
N ASP A 329 1.10 -17.94 27.85
CA ASP A 329 0.65 -17.65 29.22
C ASP A 329 0.76 -16.15 29.61
N GLY A 330 1.15 -15.29 28.66
CA GLY A 330 1.37 -13.86 28.89
C GLY A 330 2.77 -13.51 29.42
N GLY A 331 3.65 -14.49 29.60
CA GLY A 331 5.06 -14.23 29.90
C GLY A 331 5.80 -13.67 28.69
N GLY A 332 6.66 -12.67 28.89
CA GLY A 332 7.49 -12.13 27.81
C GLY A 332 7.82 -10.65 27.95
N TRP A 333 8.28 -10.06 26.84
CA TRP A 333 8.65 -8.65 26.77
C TRP A 333 7.42 -7.82 26.37
N TYR A 334 6.65 -7.37 27.37
CA TYR A 334 5.51 -6.49 27.13
C TYR A 334 5.90 -5.02 27.34
N CYS A 335 6.54 -4.44 26.32
CA CYS A 335 6.89 -3.02 26.27
C CYS A 335 6.27 -2.44 25.01
N MET A 336 4.99 -2.06 25.11
CA MET A 336 4.28 -1.45 23.99
C MET A 336 4.81 -0.04 23.74
N PRO A 337 4.85 0.42 22.48
CA PRO A 337 5.31 1.75 22.16
C PRO A 337 4.32 2.79 22.68
N GLU A 338 4.76 4.03 22.79
CA GLU A 338 3.95 5.14 23.28
C GLU A 338 3.36 5.95 22.12
N VAL A 339 2.24 6.63 22.37
CA VAL A 339 1.62 7.52 21.38
C VAL A 339 2.61 8.60 20.95
N GLY A 340 2.77 8.78 19.64
CA GLY A 340 3.73 9.70 19.03
C GLY A 340 5.12 9.10 18.76
N GLU A 341 5.46 7.92 19.29
CA GLU A 341 6.72 7.26 18.96
C GLU A 341 6.79 6.90 17.49
N LYS A 342 7.99 7.00 16.90
CA LYS A 342 8.21 6.64 15.51
C LYS A 342 8.38 5.14 15.35
N ILE A 343 7.78 4.65 14.29
CA ILE A 343 7.75 3.24 13.94
C ILE A 343 8.10 3.01 12.49
N ARG A 344 8.25 1.73 12.14
CA ARG A 344 8.25 1.26 10.76
C ARG A 344 7.16 0.21 10.61
N LEU A 345 6.29 0.37 9.62
CA LEU A 345 5.39 -0.66 9.15
C LEU A 345 6.14 -1.54 8.16
N ASN A 346 6.33 -2.81 8.47
CA ASN A 346 6.95 -3.78 7.58
C ASN A 346 5.89 -4.53 6.77
N CYS A 347 6.11 -4.65 5.47
CA CYS A 347 5.30 -5.47 4.58
C CYS A 347 6.12 -6.70 4.15
N PRO A 348 6.02 -7.85 4.85
CA PRO A 348 6.91 -8.97 4.61
C PRO A 348 6.60 -9.75 3.31
N THR A 349 5.39 -9.62 2.79
CA THR A 349 4.91 -10.39 1.64
C THR A 349 4.10 -9.50 0.71
N LYS A 350 3.62 -10.08 -0.41
CA LYS A 350 2.71 -9.42 -1.34
C LYS A 350 1.30 -9.20 -0.79
N ASP A 351 0.97 -9.81 0.35
CA ASP A 351 -0.30 -9.66 1.06
C ASP A 351 -0.15 -8.58 2.14
N GLU A 352 -0.75 -7.42 1.87
CA GLU A 352 -0.70 -6.24 2.73
C GLU A 352 -1.33 -6.48 4.11
N SER A 353 -2.27 -7.43 4.23
CA SER A 353 -2.87 -7.82 5.51
C SER A 353 -1.87 -8.44 6.50
N LYS A 354 -0.69 -8.87 6.01
CA LYS A 354 0.41 -9.40 6.82
C LYS A 354 1.37 -8.32 7.32
N ALA A 355 1.09 -7.05 7.05
CA ALA A 355 1.92 -5.97 7.52
C ALA A 355 1.89 -5.87 9.05
N PHE A 356 3.04 -5.55 9.66
CA PHE A 356 3.19 -5.45 11.10
C PHE A 356 4.16 -4.33 11.47
N VAL A 357 4.00 -3.79 12.67
CA VAL A 357 4.77 -2.65 13.15
C VAL A 357 5.99 -3.10 13.94
N VAL A 358 7.12 -2.45 13.69
CA VAL A 358 8.35 -2.55 14.48
C VAL A 358 8.81 -1.15 14.91
N ASN A 359 9.66 -1.07 15.94
CA ASN A 359 10.26 0.19 16.35
C ASN A 359 11.18 0.78 15.25
N ALA A 360 11.17 2.12 15.14
CA ALA A 360 12.14 2.83 14.33
C ALA A 360 13.44 3.07 15.13
N ILE A 361 14.57 2.70 14.55
CA ILE A 361 15.90 2.99 15.11
C ILE A 361 16.29 4.38 14.57
N GLY A 362 16.12 5.46 15.34
CA GLY A 362 16.76 6.73 14.99
C GLY A 362 15.92 8.01 15.01
N THR A 363 15.10 8.23 16.03
CA THR A 363 14.48 9.56 16.24
C THR A 363 15.34 10.52 17.06
N ASN A 364 16.13 9.99 17.99
CA ASN A 364 17.09 10.77 18.72
C ASN A 364 18.30 11.04 17.80
N LYS A 365 18.36 12.24 17.21
CA LYS A 365 19.60 12.74 16.63
C LYS A 365 20.61 12.86 17.76
N GLY A 366 21.71 12.10 17.68
CA GLY A 366 22.77 12.15 18.67
C GLY A 366 23.21 13.59 18.90
N LYS A 367 23.20 14.04 20.15
CA LYS A 367 23.63 15.38 20.51
C LYS A 367 25.15 15.41 20.64
N SER A 368 25.78 16.54 20.32
CA SER A 368 27.23 16.71 20.35
C SER A 368 27.65 17.91 21.20
N GLY A 369 28.89 17.92 21.69
CA GLY A 369 29.40 19.02 22.53
C GLY A 369 28.70 19.06 23.90
N ALA A 370 28.42 20.25 24.42
CA ALA A 370 27.77 20.43 25.72
C ALA A 370 26.36 19.78 25.80
N GLU A 371 25.69 19.62 24.66
CA GLU A 371 24.36 18.99 24.60
C GLU A 371 24.42 17.46 24.73
N ALA A 372 25.59 16.85 24.52
CA ALA A 372 25.80 15.40 24.69
C ALA A 372 25.70 14.96 26.14
N GLU A 373 26.02 15.85 27.10
CA GLU A 373 25.94 15.54 28.55
C GLU A 373 24.54 15.14 28.99
N ASN A 374 23.50 15.65 28.30
CA ASN A 374 22.10 15.33 28.56
C ASN A 374 21.51 14.31 27.57
N ASP A 375 22.33 13.78 26.66
CA ASP A 375 21.92 12.72 25.74
C ASP A 375 22.24 11.36 26.33
N ARG A 376 21.18 10.60 26.63
CA ARG A 376 21.29 9.27 27.24
C ARG A 376 21.85 8.22 26.29
N MET A 377 21.88 8.51 24.99
CA MET A 377 22.44 7.64 23.95
C MET A 377 23.84 8.11 23.50
N SER A 378 24.41 9.14 24.16
CA SER A 378 25.75 9.65 23.84
C SER A 378 26.87 8.66 24.16
N ASN A 379 26.71 7.85 25.21
CA ASN A 379 27.67 6.83 25.62
C ASN A 379 27.09 5.41 25.50
N PRO A 380 27.53 4.59 24.53
CA PRO A 380 27.01 3.25 24.32
C PRO A 380 27.37 2.25 25.44
N ASP A 381 28.34 2.56 26.31
CA ASP A 381 28.67 1.74 27.48
C ASP A 381 27.60 1.85 28.57
N ASN A 382 26.81 2.92 28.56
CA ASN A 382 25.69 3.14 29.48
C ASN A 382 24.39 2.64 28.84
N LYS A 383 23.99 1.42 29.18
CA LYS A 383 22.74 0.82 28.71
C LYS A 383 21.63 1.18 29.68
N SER A 384 20.44 1.51 29.18
CA SER A 384 19.31 1.81 30.06
C SER A 384 17.97 1.42 29.46
N LEU A 385 17.04 1.07 30.35
CA LEU A 385 15.62 0.90 30.08
C LEU A 385 14.91 1.95 30.93
N GLN A 386 14.12 2.83 30.31
CA GLN A 386 13.32 3.82 31.03
C GLN A 386 11.96 3.96 30.38
N THR A 387 10.94 4.13 31.20
CA THR A 387 9.56 4.41 30.80
C THR A 387 9.32 5.91 30.63
N SER A 388 8.27 6.35 29.93
CA SER A 388 7.85 7.77 29.94
C SER A 388 7.63 8.37 31.32
N SER A 389 7.22 7.54 32.28
CA SER A 389 7.00 7.96 33.65
C SER A 389 8.29 8.16 34.44
N GLY A 390 9.46 7.85 33.86
CA GLY A 390 10.78 8.12 34.42
C GLY A 390 11.33 7.05 35.35
N GLN A 391 10.68 5.88 35.46
CA GLN A 391 11.30 4.73 36.14
C GLN A 391 12.38 4.13 35.25
N GLU A 392 13.50 3.74 35.83
CA GLU A 392 14.65 3.29 35.05
C GLU A 392 15.42 2.13 35.67
N VAL A 393 16.03 1.36 34.78
CA VAL A 393 17.12 0.42 35.08
C VAL A 393 18.31 0.79 34.22
N LYS A 394 19.47 1.04 34.83
CA LYS A 394 20.72 1.41 34.16
C LYS A 394 21.80 0.37 34.42
N PHE A 395 22.52 -0.01 33.36
CA PHE A 395 23.71 -0.83 33.40
C PHE A 395 24.87 0.01 32.90
N THR A 396 25.83 0.29 33.77
CA THR A 396 26.97 1.18 33.50
C THR A 396 28.28 0.49 33.87
N PRO A 397 29.45 1.01 33.44
CA PRO A 397 30.74 0.50 33.89
C PRO A 397 30.96 0.55 35.41
N ASN A 398 30.16 1.33 36.16
CA ASN A 398 30.26 1.44 37.62
C ASN A 398 29.36 0.45 38.37
N GLY A 399 28.37 -0.14 37.70
CA GLY A 399 27.39 -1.03 38.34
C GLY A 399 25.99 -0.95 37.74
N VAL A 400 25.00 -1.40 38.53
CA VAL A 400 23.57 -1.44 38.16
C VAL A 400 22.77 -0.50 39.06
N VAL A 401 21.90 0.30 38.47
CA VAL A 401 20.98 1.19 39.19
C VAL A 401 19.54 0.85 38.82
N ILE A 402 18.69 0.68 39.83
CA ILE A 402 17.24 0.56 39.69
C ILE A 402 16.62 1.74 40.44
N ALA A 403 15.90 2.62 39.75
CA ALA A 403 15.38 3.84 40.35
C ALA A 403 13.94 4.12 39.90
N CYS A 404 13.14 4.65 40.84
CA CYS A 404 11.87 5.26 40.48
C CYS A 404 12.06 6.68 39.91
N SER A 405 10.99 7.23 39.35
CA SER A 405 11.00 8.59 38.83
C SER A 405 11.43 9.60 39.90
N GLY A 406 12.38 10.46 39.55
CA GLY A 406 12.90 11.49 40.45
C GLY A 406 13.80 11.00 41.59
N GLY A 407 14.25 9.73 41.58
CA GLY A 407 15.25 9.22 42.53
C GLY A 407 14.79 9.10 43.99
N GLN A 408 13.47 9.04 44.20
CA GLN A 408 12.86 8.99 45.54
C GLN A 408 13.08 7.66 46.25
N ALA A 409 13.29 6.60 45.47
CA ALA A 409 13.70 5.28 45.91
C ALA A 409 14.63 4.67 44.87
N SER A 410 15.72 4.04 45.32
CA SER A 410 16.70 3.42 44.43
C SER A 410 17.44 2.25 45.08
N ILE A 411 17.96 1.37 44.23
CA ILE A 411 18.92 0.33 44.58
C ILE A 411 20.14 0.51 43.67
N ASN A 412 21.31 0.68 44.27
CA ASN A 412 22.59 0.74 43.55
C ASN A 412 23.42 -0.49 43.90
N LEU A 413 23.86 -1.21 42.88
CA LEU A 413 24.77 -2.35 43.00
C LEU A 413 26.09 -1.95 42.36
N ASN A 414 27.07 -1.54 43.18
CA ASN A 414 28.35 -1.03 42.71
C ASN A 414 29.37 -2.16 42.48
N ASN A 415 30.26 -1.99 41.51
CA ASN A 415 31.27 -3.00 41.16
C ASN A 415 32.35 -3.20 42.24
N ASP A 416 32.49 -2.26 43.18
CA ASP A 416 33.36 -2.41 44.36
C ASP A 416 32.75 -3.30 45.46
N GLY A 417 31.51 -3.76 45.27
CA GLY A 417 30.76 -4.57 46.21
C GLY A 417 29.81 -3.78 47.11
N THR A 418 29.79 -2.44 47.02
CA THR A 418 28.87 -1.59 47.79
C THR A 418 27.44 -1.73 47.28
N VAL A 419 26.49 -1.96 48.18
CA VAL A 419 25.06 -2.01 47.88
C VAL A 419 24.32 -0.92 48.64
N ASP A 420 23.70 0.01 47.93
CA ASP A 420 22.89 1.07 48.52
C ASP A 420 21.40 0.80 48.30
N VAL A 421 20.62 0.82 49.38
CA VAL A 421 19.16 0.78 49.33
C VAL A 421 18.62 2.05 49.98
N VAL A 422 18.02 2.93 49.17
CA VAL A 422 17.61 4.27 49.60
C VAL A 422 16.12 4.46 49.35
N GLY A 423 15.42 5.01 50.35
CA GLY A 423 14.02 5.42 50.24
C GLY A 423 13.75 6.67 51.08
N GLN A 424 13.18 7.71 50.47
CA GLN A 424 12.97 9.01 51.15
C GLN A 424 11.79 9.02 52.15
N LYS A 425 10.91 8.01 52.12
CA LYS A 425 9.75 7.91 53.02
C LYS A 425 9.89 6.79 54.06
N ASN A 426 10.02 5.56 53.59
CA ASN A 426 10.13 4.38 54.44
C ASN A 426 10.81 3.24 53.67
N ILE A 427 11.57 2.40 54.36
CA ILE A 427 12.08 1.11 53.89
C ILE A 427 11.54 0.05 54.86
N ASN A 428 10.71 -0.87 54.35
CA ASN A 428 10.15 -1.96 55.15
C ASN A 428 10.78 -3.31 54.73
N ILE A 429 11.34 -4.03 55.70
CA ILE A 429 11.92 -5.38 55.51
C ILE A 429 11.14 -6.36 56.39
N ALA A 430 10.41 -7.28 55.77
CA ALA A 430 9.59 -8.27 56.46
C ALA A 430 9.90 -9.70 55.98
N CYS A 431 9.97 -10.66 56.90
CA CYS A 431 10.18 -12.08 56.60
C CYS A 431 9.21 -12.95 57.42
N ALA A 432 8.73 -14.06 56.83
CA ALA A 432 7.80 -14.96 57.52
C ALA A 432 8.49 -15.92 58.51
N ASN A 433 9.77 -16.23 58.28
CA ASN A 433 10.50 -17.20 59.09
C ASN A 433 11.65 -16.51 59.84
N ASN A 434 12.82 -16.37 59.20
CA ASN A 434 14.01 -15.82 59.85
C ASN A 434 14.60 -14.69 59.02
N LEU A 435 14.90 -13.55 59.67
CA LEU A 435 15.76 -12.49 59.15
C LEU A 435 17.10 -12.60 59.88
N SER A 436 18.20 -12.61 59.13
CA SER A 436 19.56 -12.64 59.69
C SER A 436 20.36 -11.49 59.11
N LEU A 437 20.87 -10.62 59.99
CA LEU A 437 21.76 -9.52 59.67
C LEU A 437 23.12 -9.80 60.30
N ARG A 438 24.19 -9.76 59.50
CA ARG A 438 25.56 -10.05 59.96
C ARG A 438 26.54 -9.13 59.26
N ALA A 439 27.45 -8.57 60.05
CA ALA A 439 28.65 -7.91 59.56
C ALA A 439 29.87 -8.57 60.23
N GLU A 440 30.99 -8.67 59.52
CA GLU A 440 32.21 -9.27 60.07
C GLU A 440 32.96 -8.32 61.01
N ASN A 441 32.92 -7.03 60.70
CA ASN A 441 33.66 -6.01 61.44
C ASN A 441 32.72 -5.16 62.32
N GLU A 442 31.76 -4.47 61.72
CA GLU A 442 30.91 -3.50 62.40
C GLU A 442 29.49 -3.50 61.83
N MET A 443 28.51 -3.41 62.72
CA MET A 443 27.11 -3.15 62.39
C MET A 443 26.69 -1.83 63.03
N THR A 444 26.30 -0.87 62.19
CA THR A 444 25.84 0.45 62.62
C THR A 444 24.34 0.59 62.38
N ILE A 445 23.59 0.88 63.44
CA ILE A 445 22.16 1.20 63.39
C ILE A 445 22.01 2.56 64.06
N SER A 446 21.47 3.53 63.33
CA SER A 446 21.29 4.89 63.82
C SER A 446 19.93 5.44 63.41
N ALA A 447 19.35 6.24 64.30
CA ALA A 447 18.14 7.00 64.07
C ALA A 447 18.22 8.32 64.83
N ALA A 448 17.60 9.37 64.30
CA ALA A 448 17.60 10.68 64.95
C ALA A 448 16.68 10.72 66.20
N GLN A 449 15.57 9.97 66.17
CA GLN A 449 14.54 10.00 67.23
C GLN A 449 14.60 8.77 68.13
N SER A 450 14.43 7.56 67.58
CA SER A 450 14.51 6.33 68.36
C SER A 450 14.96 5.11 67.54
N VAL A 451 15.55 4.14 68.24
CA VAL A 451 15.80 2.77 67.74
C VAL A 451 15.05 1.79 68.64
N ASP A 452 14.10 1.08 68.06
CA ASP A 452 13.18 0.18 68.79
C ASP A 452 13.43 -1.28 68.35
N ILE A 453 13.82 -2.14 69.29
CA ILE A 453 13.92 -3.59 69.09
C ILE A 453 12.84 -4.26 69.93
N LEU A 454 11.78 -4.72 69.27
CA LEU A 454 10.55 -5.18 69.90
C LEU A 454 10.32 -6.67 69.65
N SER A 455 9.85 -7.38 70.67
CA SER A 455 9.26 -8.71 70.53
C SER A 455 7.75 -8.61 70.71
N GLU A 456 6.97 -9.24 69.84
CA GLU A 456 5.49 -9.32 69.98
C GLU A 456 5.04 -10.02 71.26
N SER A 457 5.93 -10.81 71.88
CA SER A 457 5.71 -11.42 73.19
C SER A 457 5.84 -10.45 74.38
N GLY A 458 6.18 -9.18 74.10
CA GLY A 458 6.14 -8.07 75.07
C GLY A 458 7.49 -7.60 75.62
N SER A 459 8.62 -8.20 75.23
CA SER A 459 9.95 -7.70 75.60
C SER A 459 10.45 -6.64 74.61
N ASN A 460 11.14 -5.60 75.08
CA ASN A 460 11.69 -4.55 74.22
C ASN A 460 13.01 -3.91 74.72
N LEU A 461 13.75 -3.34 73.77
CA LEU A 461 14.88 -2.44 73.96
C LEU A 461 14.60 -1.18 73.12
N ILE A 462 14.57 0.00 73.75
CA ILE A 462 14.32 1.28 73.09
C ILE A 462 15.44 2.25 73.45
N LEU A 463 16.09 2.82 72.44
CA LEU A 463 17.07 3.91 72.57
C LEU A 463 16.42 5.19 72.03
N SER A 464 16.37 6.26 72.81
CA SER A 464 15.66 7.49 72.45
C SER A 464 16.50 8.76 72.71
N GLU A 465 15.99 9.92 72.29
CA GLU A 465 16.60 11.22 72.55
C GLU A 465 16.92 11.45 74.04
N GLY A 466 17.96 12.23 74.33
CA GLY A 466 18.36 12.57 75.70
C GLY A 466 19.22 11.52 76.40
N ASP A 467 19.91 10.66 75.65
CA ASP A 467 20.77 9.57 76.15
C ASP A 467 20.00 8.52 76.98
N GLU A 468 18.70 8.34 76.71
CA GLU A 468 17.84 7.38 77.41
C GLU A 468 17.86 5.99 76.77
N ILE A 469 18.01 4.95 77.60
CA ILE A 469 17.91 3.54 77.21
C ILE A 469 16.86 2.86 78.09
N LEU A 470 15.77 2.37 77.48
CA LEU A 470 14.73 1.59 78.13
C LEU A 470 14.88 0.10 77.80
N VAL A 471 14.91 -0.74 78.83
CA VAL A 471 14.91 -2.20 78.72
C VAL A 471 13.71 -2.75 79.50
N ASN A 472 12.78 -3.43 78.83
CA ASN A 472 11.61 -4.04 79.46
C ASN A 472 11.50 -5.54 79.13
N GLY A 473 11.21 -6.36 80.13
CA GLY A 473 10.98 -7.80 80.00
C GLY A 473 10.51 -8.46 81.29
N THR A 474 9.90 -9.64 81.19
CA THR A 474 9.36 -10.40 82.34
C THR A 474 10.45 -10.99 83.25
N ARG A 475 11.69 -11.11 82.76
CA ARG A 475 12.85 -11.55 83.53
C ARG A 475 14.12 -10.91 82.97
N VAL A 476 14.64 -9.90 83.64
CA VAL A 476 15.93 -9.26 83.32
C VAL A 476 17.01 -9.86 84.22
N GLN A 477 18.01 -10.54 83.63
CA GLN A 477 19.19 -10.97 84.35
C GLN A 477 20.32 -9.97 84.05
N ASN A 478 20.62 -9.12 85.02
CA ASN A 478 21.76 -8.22 84.94
C ASN A 478 22.93 -8.85 85.70
N ASN A 479 24.04 -9.12 85.00
CA ASN A 479 25.29 -9.53 85.63
C ASN A 479 26.05 -8.25 85.94
N GLY A 480 25.72 -7.64 87.08
CA GLY A 480 26.41 -6.46 87.60
C GLY A 480 27.89 -6.70 87.90
#